data_AF-A0A2V8S0L4-F1
#
_entry.id   AF-A0A2V8S0L4-F1
#
_cell.length_a   1.000
_cell.length_b   1.000
_cell.length_c   1.000
_cell.angle_alpha   90.00
_cell.angle_beta   90.00
_cell.angle_gamma   90.00
#
_symmetry.space_group_name_H-M   'P 1'
#
loop_
_entity.id
_entity.type
_entity.pdbx_description
1 polymer ?
#
loop_
_entity_poly.entity_id
_entity_poly.type
_entity_poly.pdbx_seq_one_letter_code
_entity_poly.pdbx_strand_id
1 'polypeptide(L)' 'MKKVWFKCSDVLPPEGKEVNTKIDDAKGCRNVRTLKRDGRLWFTPDGATYVYYTPTHWEGITQ' A
#
# COMPACT_ATOMS: atom_id res chain seq x y z
N MET A 1 -19.57 2.43 -4.36
CA MET A 1 -18.18 1.93 -4.32
C MET A 1 -17.21 2.94 -4.89
N LYS A 2 -16.58 3.72 -4.02
CA LYS A 2 -15.58 4.74 -4.38
C LYS A 2 -14.20 4.25 -3.98
N LYS A 3 -13.21 4.40 -4.88
CA LYS A 3 -11.81 4.19 -4.55
C LYS A 3 -11.32 5.34 -3.66
N VAL A 4 -10.69 4.99 -2.55
CA VAL A 4 -10.20 5.96 -1.56
C VAL A 4 -8.80 5.55 -1.13
N TRP A 5 -7.93 6.55 -0.95
CA TRP A 5 -6.61 6.37 -0.39
C TRP A 5 -6.68 6.48 1.13
N PHE A 6 -6.27 5.43 1.83
CA PHE A 6 -6.15 5.39 3.28
C PHE A 6 -4.70 5.56 3.68
N LYS A 7 -4.43 6.31 4.75
CA LYS A 7 -3.08 6.39 5.33
C LYS A 7 -2.78 5.10 6.10
N CYS A 8 -1.60 4.54 5.86
CA CYS A 8 -1.13 3.35 6.58
C CYS A 8 -0.99 3.59 8.10
N SER A 9 -0.84 4.84 8.54
CA SER A 9 -0.84 5.22 9.97
C SER A 9 -2.20 5.09 10.63
N ASP A 10 -3.28 5.22 9.85
CA ASP A 10 -4.64 5.28 10.37
C ASP A 10 -5.29 3.89 10.28
N VAL A 11 -5.10 3.23 9.14
CA VAL A 11 -5.57 1.87 8.90
C VAL A 11 -4.64 1.17 7.91
N LEU A 12 -4.29 -0.07 8.21
CA LEU A 12 -3.48 -0.91 7.33
C LEU A 12 -4.38 -1.69 6.36
N PRO A 13 -3.91 -2.02 5.14
CA PRO A 13 -4.69 -2.89 4.27
C PRO A 13 -4.82 -4.27 4.90
N PRO A 14 -5.81 -5.07 4.47
CA PRO A 14 -5.91 -6.46 4.86
C PRO A 14 -4.62 -7.23 4.54
N GLU A 15 -4.18 -8.06 5.48
CA GLU A 15 -3.02 -8.92 5.28
C GLU A 15 -3.21 -9.82 4.06
N GLY A 16 -2.14 -9.92 3.29
CA GLY A 16 -2.07 -10.79 2.13
C GLY A 16 -2.93 -10.38 0.92
N LYS A 17 -3.56 -9.19 0.94
CA LYS A 17 -4.29 -8.65 -0.21
C LYS A 17 -3.44 -7.72 -1.05
N GLU A 18 -3.58 -7.84 -2.36
CA GLU A 18 -2.99 -6.90 -3.31
C GLU A 18 -3.77 -5.59 -3.27
N VAL A 19 -3.04 -4.50 -3.02
CA VAL A 19 -3.58 -3.14 -3.00
C VAL A 19 -2.65 -2.22 -3.77
N ASN A 20 -3.21 -1.19 -4.41
CA ASN A 20 -2.39 -0.10 -4.92
C ASN A 20 -1.84 0.68 -3.74
N THR A 21 -0.56 1.02 -3.78
CA THR A 21 0.14 1.74 -2.72
C THR A 21 0.86 2.94 -3.29
N LYS A 22 1.18 3.91 -2.44
CA LYS A 22 2.05 5.04 -2.78
C LYS A 22 2.79 5.58 -1.56
N ILE A 23 3.88 6.28 -1.81
CA ILE A 23 4.44 7.25 -0.88
C ILE A 23 3.91 8.62 -1.29
N ASP A 24 3.28 9.33 -0.37
CA ASP A 24 2.75 10.68 -0.56
C ASP A 24 3.12 11.47 0.71
N ASP A 25 4.23 12.19 0.60
CA ASP A 25 4.87 12.95 1.67
C ASP A 25 5.21 14.38 1.18
N ALA A 26 5.95 15.16 1.98
CA ALA A 26 6.33 16.53 1.60
C ALA A 26 7.15 16.63 0.30
N LYS A 27 7.69 15.52 -0.21
CA LYS A 27 8.42 15.42 -1.48
C LYS A 27 7.52 14.98 -2.64
N GLY A 28 6.21 14.86 -2.41
CA GLY A 28 5.20 14.50 -3.40
C GLY A 28 4.92 13.00 -3.48
N CYS A 29 4.15 12.65 -4.52
CA CYS A 29 3.69 11.29 -4.76
C CYS A 29 4.72 10.48 -5.56
N ARG A 30 5.16 9.33 -5.03
CA ARG A 30 6.15 8.43 -5.64
C ARG A 30 5.90 6.97 -5.26
N ASN A 31 6.64 6.08 -5.92
CA ASN A 31 6.57 4.63 -5.69
C ASN A 31 5.13 4.08 -5.76
N VAL A 32 4.35 4.56 -6.74
CA VAL A 32 2.99 4.09 -6.97
C VAL A 32 3.05 2.67 -7.54
N ARG A 33 2.65 1.67 -6.75
CA ARG A 33 2.78 0.26 -7.13
C ARG A 33 1.76 -0.61 -6.40
N THR A 34 1.33 -1.69 -7.05
CA THR A 34 0.56 -2.75 -6.39
C THR A 34 1.48 -3.61 -5.53
N LEU A 35 1.15 -3.74 -4.25
CA LEU A 35 1.90 -4.52 -3.28
C LEU A 35 0.95 -5.30 -2.37
N LYS A 36 1.50 -6.30 -1.68
CA LYS A 36 0.83 -7.12 -0.68
C LYS A 36 1.53 -6.92 0.66
N ARG A 37 0.77 -6.60 1.71
CA ARG A 37 1.31 -6.52 3.06
C ARG A 37 1.38 -7.92 3.68
N ASP A 38 2.53 -8.26 4.24
CA ASP A 38 2.74 -9.46 5.06
C ASP A 38 3.56 -9.08 6.30
N GLY A 39 2.87 -8.99 7.45
CA GLY A 39 3.43 -8.53 8.71
C GLY A 39 3.94 -7.08 8.64
N ARG A 40 5.26 -6.90 8.61
CA ARG A 40 5.91 -5.57 8.53
C ARG A 40 6.47 -5.27 7.13
N LEU A 41 6.41 -6.23 6.23
CA LEU A 41 7.00 -6.16 4.91
C LEU A 41 5.93 -5.96 3.84
N TRP A 42 6.39 -5.47 2.68
CA TRP A 42 5.57 -5.22 1.52
C TRP A 42 6.17 -5.96 0.33
N PHE A 43 5.41 -6.89 -0.22
CA PHE A 43 5.83 -7.77 -1.30
C PHE A 43 5.20 -7.38 -2.62
N THR A 44 5.88 -7.71 -3.71
CA THR A 44 5.26 -7.75 -5.04
C THR A 44 4.08 -8.73 -5.05
N PRO A 45 3.11 -8.58 -5.98
CA PRO A 45 1.93 -9.46 -6.05
C PRO A 45 2.25 -10.96 -6.09
N ASP A 46 3.35 -11.32 -6.77
CA ASP A 46 3.86 -12.69 -6.86
C ASP A 46 4.53 -13.21 -5.56
N GLY A 47 4.72 -12.35 -4.55
CA GLY A 47 5.36 -12.69 -3.29
C GLY A 47 6.88 -12.92 -3.38
N ALA A 48 7.49 -12.81 -4.56
CA ALA A 48 8.88 -13.21 -4.78
C ALA A 48 9.89 -12.18 -4.24
N THR A 49 9.52 -10.89 -4.21
CA THR A 49 10.40 -9.80 -3.80
C THR A 49 9.68 -8.88 -2.83
N TYR A 50 10.39 -8.39 -1.80
CA TYR A 50 9.91 -7.30 -0.96
C TYR A 50 10.58 -5.98 -1.32
N VAL A 51 9.89 -4.87 -1.05
CA VAL A 51 10.43 -3.53 -1.24
C VAL A 51 11.06 -3.00 0.04
N TYR A 52 12.11 -2.19 -0.10
CA TYR A 52 12.84 -1.57 1.03
C TYR A 52 12.21 -0.27 1.54
N TYR A 53 11.02 0.09 1.07
CA TYR A 53 10.28 1.26 1.53
C TYR A 53 8.94 0.86 2.12
N THR A 54 8.43 1.65 3.05
CA THR A 54 7.08 1.49 3.58
C THR A 54 6.15 2.49 2.89
N PRO A 55 5.08 2.04 2.21
CA PRO A 55 4.09 2.93 1.66
C PRO A 55 3.40 3.75 2.75
N THR A 56 3.06 4.99 2.41
CA THR A 56 2.31 5.90 3.30
C THR A 56 0.80 5.74 3.14
N HIS A 57 0.36 5.29 1.96
CA HIS A 57 -1.05 5.14 1.64
C HIS A 57 -1.31 3.87 0.84
N TRP A 58 -2.53 3.35 0.96
CA TRP A 58 -3.06 2.26 0.14
C TRP A 58 -4.47 2.59 -0.37
N GLU A 59 -4.83 2.06 -1.52
CA GLU A 59 -6.15 2.25 -2.15
C GLU A 59 -7.10 1.13 -1.72
N GLY A 60 -8.23 1.51 -1.13
CA GLY A 60 -9.33 0.60 -0.82
C GLY A 60 -10.66 1.09 -1.42
N ILE A 61 -11.74 0.39 -1.09
CA ILE A 61 -13.10 0.73 -1.55
C ILE A 61 -13.95 1.07 -0.34
N THR A 62 -14.64 2.21 -0.39
CA THR A 62 -15.74 2.53 0.53
C THR A 62 -17.07 2.30 -0.17
N GLN A 63 -18.11 1.94 0.60
CA GLN A 63 -19.47 1.81 0.08
C GLN A 63 -19.93 3.11 -0.56
#